data_AF-A0A821UB89-F1
#
_entry.id   AF-A0A821UB89-F1
#
_cell.length_a   1.000
_cell.length_b   1.000
_cell.length_c   1.000
_cell.angle_alpha   90.00
_cell.angle_beta   90.00
_cell.angle_gamma   90.00
#
_symmetry.space_group_name_H-M   'P 1'
#
loop_
_entity.id
_entity.type
_entity.pdbx_description
1 polymer ?
#
loop_
_entity_poly.entity_id
_entity_poly.type
_entity_poly.pdbx_seq_one_letter_code
_entity_poly.pdbx_strand_id
1 'polypeptide(L)'
;PSVNWLISYSKYTRVLDDYYDKNFLEFVPLRAKCKEILQKEDPSDIVQLVGKASLVETDKITLEVSRMIKDDFLQQNGYSSYDKYCPF
;
A
#
# COMPACT_ATOMS: atom_id res chain seq x y z
N PRO A 1 2.57 -12.02 -2.18
CA PRO A 1 3.57 -12.32 -3.24
C PRO A 1 4.77 -11.36 -3.13
N SER A 2 5.96 -11.74 -3.61
CA SER A 2 7.18 -10.92 -3.46
C SER A 2 7.33 -9.85 -4.56
N VAL A 3 6.36 -8.93 -4.65
CA VAL A 3 6.39 -7.80 -5.59
C VAL A 3 6.97 -6.57 -4.90
N ASN A 4 7.95 -5.91 -5.51
CA ASN A 4 8.50 -4.67 -4.97
C ASN A 4 7.64 -3.48 -5.43
N TRP A 5 6.78 -2.98 -4.55
CA TRP A 5 5.85 -1.87 -4.83
C TRP A 5 6.53 -0.49 -4.99
N LEU A 6 7.77 -0.32 -4.52
CA LEU A 6 8.50 0.96 -4.61
C LEU A 6 9.05 1.20 -6.02
N ILE A 7 9.49 0.14 -6.70
CA ILE A 7 10.06 0.23 -8.05
C ILE A 7 9.07 -0.17 -9.14
N SER A 8 8.01 -0.91 -8.80
CA SER A 8 7.02 -1.36 -9.76
C SER A 8 6.16 -0.21 -10.27
N TYR A 9 5.93 -0.16 -11.58
CA TYR A 9 5.10 0.86 -12.21
C TYR A 9 4.23 0.27 -13.32
N SER A 10 3.16 0.98 -13.67
CA SER A 10 2.29 0.65 -14.81
C SER A 10 1.98 1.91 -15.61
N LYS A 11 2.21 1.83 -16.93
CA LYS A 11 1.86 2.91 -17.88
C LYS A 11 0.36 2.95 -18.21
N TYR A 12 -0.39 1.90 -17.87
CA TYR A 12 -1.82 1.80 -18.17
C TYR A 12 -2.72 2.52 -17.17
N THR A 13 -2.16 3.01 -16.07
CA THR A 13 -2.90 3.68 -14.98
C THR A 13 -3.91 4.70 -15.53
N ARG A 14 -3.45 5.63 -16.39
CA ARG A 14 -4.30 6.69 -16.97
C ARG A 14 -5.40 6.18 -17.88
N VAL A 15 -5.13 5.11 -18.64
CA VAL A 15 -6.12 4.54 -19.58
C VAL A 15 -7.22 3.80 -18.84
N LEU A 16 -6.91 3.26 -17.65
CA LEU A 16 -7.86 2.53 -16.82
C LEU A 16 -8.66 3.43 -15.89
N ASP A 17 -8.23 4.67 -15.65
CA ASP A 17 -8.95 5.59 -14.76
C ASP A 17 -10.40 5.79 -15.23
N ASP A 18 -10.66 5.93 -16.54
CA ASP A 18 -12.02 6.02 -17.12
C ASP A 18 -12.93 4.83 -16.78
N TYR A 19 -12.36 3.62 -16.67
CA TYR A 19 -13.11 2.42 -16.31
C TYR A 19 -13.41 2.41 -14.81
N TYR A 20 -12.43 2.76 -13.99
CA TYR A 20 -12.58 2.79 -12.53
C TYR A 20 -13.51 3.91 -12.08
N ASP A 21 -13.45 5.10 -12.69
CA ASP A 21 -14.35 6.20 -12.36
C ASP A 21 -15.84 5.85 -12.64
N LYS A 22 -16.11 4.92 -13.57
CA LYS A 22 -17.47 4.46 -13.88
C LYS A 22 -17.97 3.34 -12.97
N ASN A 23 -17.10 2.41 -12.59
CA ASN A 23 -17.50 1.17 -11.91
C ASN A 23 -17.10 1.14 -10.42
N PHE A 24 -16.06 1.89 -10.04
CA PHE A 24 -15.40 1.87 -8.73
C PHE A 24 -14.84 3.26 -8.37
N LEU A 25 -15.75 4.22 -8.15
CA LEU A 25 -15.44 5.65 -7.94
C LEU A 25 -14.35 5.92 -6.88
N GLU A 26 -14.26 5.08 -5.85
CA GLU A 26 -13.30 5.25 -4.76
C GLU A 26 -11.92 4.64 -5.03
N PHE A 27 -11.78 3.80 -6.07
CA PHE A 27 -10.55 3.05 -6.29
C PHE A 27 -9.36 3.95 -6.64
N VAL A 28 -9.54 4.92 -7.54
CA VAL A 28 -8.47 5.83 -7.96
C VAL A 28 -7.90 6.63 -6.77
N PRO A 29 -8.71 7.31 -5.93
CA PRO A 29 -8.18 8.02 -4.77
C PRO A 29 -7.60 7.08 -3.71
N LEU A 30 -8.20 5.92 -3.45
CA LEU A 30 -7.66 4.94 -2.48
C LEU A 30 -6.30 4.40 -2.93
N ARG A 31 -6.15 4.03 -4.21
CA ARG A 31 -4.89 3.58 -4.79
C ARG A 31 -3.80 4.64 -4.66
N ALA A 32 -4.14 5.91 -4.92
CA ALA A 32 -3.20 7.02 -4.76
C ALA A 32 -2.78 7.17 -3.29
N LYS A 33 -3.73 7.08 -2.36
CA LYS A 33 -3.45 7.21 -0.93
C LYS A 33 -2.62 6.06 -0.38
N CYS A 34 -2.91 4.82 -0.76
CA CYS A 34 -2.11 3.66 -0.37
C CYS A 34 -0.67 3.77 -0.88
N LYS A 35 -0.45 4.24 -2.12
CA LYS A 35 0.90 4.49 -2.64
C LYS A 35 1.63 5.57 -1.84
N GLU A 36 0.95 6.65 -1.50
CA GLU A 36 1.52 7.73 -0.69
C GLU A 36 1.94 7.21 0.70
N ILE A 37 1.11 6.40 1.36
CA ILE A 37 1.41 5.82 2.68
C ILE A 37 2.63 4.89 2.60
N LEU A 38 2.67 4.00 1.61
CA LEU A 38 3.78 3.06 1.42
C LEU A 38 5.10 3.77 1.10
N GLN A 39 5.06 4.90 0.39
CA GLN A 39 6.24 5.74 0.13
C GLN A 39 6.67 6.53 1.37
N LYS A 40 5.72 6.99 2.19
CA LYS A 40 6.01 7.69 3.45
C LYS A 40 6.59 6.80 4.54
N GLU A 41 6.49 5.47 4.41
CA GLU A 41 7.19 4.51 5.26
C GLU A 41 8.71 4.41 4.96
N ASP A 42 9.18 5.10 3.92
CA ASP A 42 10.60 5.15 3.54
C ASP A 42 11.52 6.07 4.37
N PRO A 43 11.23 6.43 5.65
CA PRO A 43 12.27 6.82 6.60
C PRO A 43 12.69 5.65 7.49
N SER A 44 12.61 4.41 7.00
CA SER A 44 13.10 3.19 7.68
C SER A 44 14.52 3.37 8.22
N ASP A 45 15.37 4.11 7.51
CA ASP A 45 16.72 4.46 7.93
C ASP A 45 16.73 5.38 9.18
N ILE A 46 15.87 6.39 9.24
CA ILE A 46 15.76 7.31 10.39
C ILE A 46 15.25 6.55 11.62
N VAL A 47 14.28 5.66 11.44
CA VAL A 47 13.70 4.87 12.54
C VAL A 47 14.71 3.86 13.11
N GLN A 48 15.53 3.25 12.27
CA GLN A 48 16.60 2.36 12.70
C GLN A 48 17.74 3.12 13.40
N LEU A 49 18.00 4.37 13.01
CA LEU A 49 19.06 5.21 13.59
C LEU A 49 18.67 5.87 14.91
N VAL A 50 17.42 6.36 15.04
CA VAL A 50 16.99 7.24 16.15
C VAL A 50 15.97 6.55 17.09
N GLY A 51 15.40 5.43 16.65
CA GLY A 51 14.40 4.67 17.40
C GLY A 51 12.98 5.22 17.25
N LYS A 52 11.99 4.31 17.23
CA LYS A 52 10.55 4.62 17.05
C LYS A 52 9.97 5.59 18.08
N ALA A 53 10.57 5.68 19.28
CA ALA A 53 10.09 6.54 20.36
C ALA A 53 10.24 8.04 20.06
N SER A 54 11.12 8.41 19.13
CA SER A 54 11.45 9.79 18.79
C SER A 54 10.56 10.38 17.68
N LEU A 55 9.64 9.58 17.12
CA LEU A 55 8.74 10.00 16.04
C LEU A 55 7.53 10.79 16.56
N VAL A 56 7.01 11.68 15.72
CA VAL A 56 5.72 12.34 15.94
C VAL A 56 4.59 11.32 15.81
N GLU A 57 3.49 11.52 16.54
CA GLU A 57 2.38 10.57 16.60
C GLU A 57 1.76 10.26 15.22
N THR A 58 1.70 11.25 14.34
CA THR A 58 1.23 11.08 12.94
C THR A 58 2.09 10.12 12.14
N ASP A 59 3.41 10.11 12.39
CA ASP A 59 4.35 9.25 11.67
C ASP A 59 4.24 7.82 12.19
N LYS A 60 4.06 7.65 13.50
CA LYS A 60 3.77 6.34 14.10
C LYS A 60 2.49 5.74 13.52
N ILE A 61 1.42 6.53 13.41
CA ILE A 61 0.17 6.09 12.78
C ILE A 61 0.43 5.68 11.32
N THR A 62 1.19 6.49 10.57
CA THR A 62 1.51 6.18 9.17
C THR A 62 2.29 4.86 9.05
N LEU A 63 3.25 4.59 9.94
CA LEU A 63 3.99 3.33 9.98
C LEU A 63 3.09 2.13 10.29
N GLU A 64 2.18 2.26 11.26
CA GLU A 64 1.23 1.20 11.61
C GLU A 64 0.24 0.91 10.48
N VAL A 65 -0.31 1.96 9.85
CA VAL A 65 -1.18 1.80 8.68
C VAL A 65 -0.42 1.17 7.51
N SER A 66 0.83 1.56 7.27
CA SER A 66 1.66 0.94 6.24
C SER A 66 1.92 -0.54 6.52
N ARG A 67 2.15 -0.92 7.78
CA ARG A 67 2.27 -2.32 8.19
C ARG A 67 0.99 -3.09 7.87
N MET A 68 -0.18 -2.57 8.25
CA MET A 68 -1.47 -3.21 7.93
C MET A 68 -1.66 -3.42 6.43
N ILE A 69 -1.32 -2.43 5.60
CA ILE A 69 -1.38 -2.56 4.14
C ILE A 69 -0.48 -3.71 3.64
N LYS A 70 0.74 -3.86 4.19
CA LYS A 70 1.67 -4.90 3.76
C LYS A 70 1.24 -6.30 4.20
N ASP A 71 0.79 -6.44 5.44
CA ASP A 71 0.54 -7.74 6.05
C ASP A 71 -0.86 -8.26 5.73
N ASP A 72 -1.86 -7.38 5.62
CA ASP A 72 -3.26 -7.78 5.43
C ASP A 72 -3.76 -7.60 3.99
N PHE A 73 -3.22 -6.62 3.23
CA PHE A 73 -3.72 -6.31 1.88
C PHE A 73 -2.80 -6.81 0.75
N LEU A 74 -1.48 -6.55 0.85
CA LEU A 74 -0.52 -6.92 -0.20
C LEU A 74 -0.07 -8.39 -0.11
N GLN A 75 -0.10 -8.98 1.08
CA GLN A 75 0.13 -10.40 1.27
C GLN A 75 -1.14 -11.18 0.96
N GLN A 76 -0.98 -12.25 0.18
CA GLN A 76 -2.06 -13.17 -0.16
C GLN A 76 -1.49 -14.58 -0.20
N ASN A 77 -2.17 -15.51 0.47
CA ASN A 77 -1.81 -16.91 0.49
C ASN A 77 -2.55 -17.67 -0.63
N GLY A 78 -1.84 -17.95 -1.71
CA GLY A 78 -2.37 -18.66 -2.88
C GLY A 78 -2.87 -20.09 -2.61
N TYR A 79 -2.49 -20.71 -1.49
CA TYR A 79 -2.96 -22.04 -1.09
C TYR A 79 -4.20 -22.00 -0.20
N SER A 80 -4.56 -20.83 0.34
CA SER A 80 -5.73 -20.71 1.22
C SER A 80 -7.02 -20.85 0.42
N SER A 81 -8.08 -21.32 1.06
CA SER A 81 -9.39 -21.44 0.41
C SER A 81 -10.03 -20.09 0.10
N TYR A 82 -9.63 -19.03 0.81
CA TYR A 82 -10.26 -17.70 0.78
C TYR A 82 -9.38 -16.61 0.14
N ASP A 83 -8.04 -16.67 0.24
CA ASP A 83 -7.13 -15.70 -0.42
C ASP A 83 -6.54 -16.18 -1.74
N LYS A 84 -6.84 -17.41 -2.20
CA LYS A 84 -6.35 -17.91 -3.51
C LYS A 84 -6.82 -17.06 -4.70
N TYR A 85 -7.94 -16.36 -4.54
CA TYR A 85 -8.52 -15.48 -5.55
C TYR A 85 -9.27 -14.34 -4.84
N CYS A 86 -8.90 -13.11 -5.19
CA CYS A 86 -9.57 -11.90 -4.70
C CYS A 86 -10.33 -11.27 -5.87
N PRO A 87 -11.67 -11.25 -5.87
CA PRO A 87 -12.45 -10.48 -6.84
C PRO A 87 -12.17 -8.97 -6.68
N PHE A 88 -12.46 -8.21 -7.72
CA PHE A 88 -12.29 -6.76 -7.71
C PHE A 88 -13.40 -6.06 -6.92
#